data_AF-A0A554W2F7-F1
#
_entry.id   AF-A0A554W2F7-F1
#
_cell.length_a   1.000
_cell.length_b   1.000
_cell.length_c   1.000
_cell.angle_alpha   90.00
_cell.angle_beta   90.00
_cell.angle_gamma   90.00
#
_symmetry.space_group_name_H-M   'P 1'
#
loop_
_entity.id
_entity.type
_entity.pdbx_description
1 polymer ?
#
loop_
_entity_poly.entity_id
_entity_poly.type
_entity_poly.pdbx_seq_one_letter_code
_entity_poly.pdbx_strand_id
1 'polypeptide(L)' 'MGRGRQKAKATKQARDIKYYSPNTDYSALQRELTGPGSRATSHFANEPVEPDYSAYVDKYADDLDEDDDEVDTRRIG' A
#
# COMPACT_ATOMS: atom_id res chain seq x y z
N MET A 1 42.22 4.81 18.85
CA MET A 1 41.29 4.77 20.01
C MET A 1 39.90 5.42 19.79
N GLY A 2 39.58 6.00 18.62
CA GLY A 2 38.33 6.78 18.44
C GLY A 2 37.10 6.05 17.85
N ARG A 3 37.27 4.85 17.27
CA ARG A 3 36.20 4.16 16.52
C ARG A 3 35.06 3.61 17.40
N GLY A 4 35.37 3.17 18.62
CA GLY A 4 34.35 2.61 19.53
C GLY A 4 33.30 3.64 19.97
N ARG A 5 33.71 4.89 20.18
CA ARG A 5 32.81 6.00 20.52
C ARG A 5 31.90 6.37 19.35
N GLN A 6 32.44 6.41 18.14
CA GLN A 6 31.67 6.65 16.92
C GLN A 6 30.64 5.54 16.69
N LYS A 7 31.05 4.27 16.83
CA LYS A 7 30.15 3.12 16.72
C LYS A 7 29.02 3.18 17.75
N ALA A 8 29.34 3.49 19.01
CA ALA A 8 28.33 3.64 20.07
C ALA A 8 27.32 4.76 19.76
N LYS A 9 27.80 5.93 19.30
CA LYS A 9 26.93 7.04 18.88
C LYS A 9 26.02 6.65 17.70
N ALA A 10 26.57 5.98 16.69
CA ALA A 10 25.82 5.54 15.52
C ALA A 10 24.74 4.52 15.90
N THR A 11 25.05 3.53 16.74
CA THR A 11 24.05 2.54 17.21
C THR A 11 22.94 3.20 18.02
N LYS A 12 23.25 4.21 18.85
CA LYS A 12 22.24 4.97 19.58
C LYS A 12 21.33 5.72 18.63
N GLN A 13 21.88 6.51 17.71
CA GLN A 13 21.11 7.25 16.73
C GLN A 13 20.24 6.33 15.85
N ALA A 14 20.78 5.20 15.41
CA ALA A 14 20.03 4.23 14.61
C ALA A 14 18.83 3.64 15.37
N ARG A 15 18.98 3.39 16.68
CA ARG A 15 17.85 2.97 17.52
C ARG A 15 16.83 4.07 17.70
N ASP A 16 17.30 5.29 17.95
CA ASP A 16 16.43 6.46 18.06
C ASP A 16 15.60 6.58 16.77
N ILE A 17 16.21 6.52 15.58
CA ILE A 17 15.49 6.56 14.29
C ILE A 17 14.55 5.36 14.10
N LYS A 18 15.01 4.14 14.40
CA LYS A 18 14.22 2.91 14.19
C LYS A 18 12.95 2.88 15.03
N TYR A 19 13.01 3.41 16.25
CA TYR A 19 11.90 3.40 17.19
C TYR A 19 11.30 4.80 17.42
N TYR A 20 11.66 5.78 16.57
CA TYR A 20 11.09 7.12 16.62
C TYR A 20 9.68 7.07 16.02
N SER A 21 8.69 7.27 16.88
CA SER A 21 7.35 7.64 16.45
C SER A 21 7.21 9.15 16.59
N PRO A 22 7.15 9.93 15.50
CA PRO A 22 6.88 11.36 15.61
C PRO A 22 5.51 11.59 16.27
N ASN A 23 5.44 12.59 17.13
CA ASN A 23 4.16 13.05 17.65
C ASN A 23 3.42 13.74 16.50
N THR A 24 2.21 13.29 16.22
CA THR A 24 1.35 13.92 15.21
C THR A 24 0.55 15.04 15.86
N ASP A 25 0.59 16.24 15.29
CA ASP A 25 -0.29 17.34 15.73
C ASP A 25 -1.70 17.14 15.16
N TYR A 26 -2.56 16.52 15.97
CA TYR A 26 -3.96 16.27 15.60
C TYR A 26 -4.78 17.55 15.40
N SER A 27 -4.40 18.67 16.03
CA SER A 27 -5.12 19.94 15.90
C SER A 27 -4.90 20.57 14.53
N ALA A 28 -3.68 20.48 13.99
CA ALA A 28 -3.35 20.91 12.65
C ALA A 28 -4.06 20.04 11.60
N LEU A 29 -4.05 18.72 11.78
CA LEU A 29 -4.73 17.76 10.89
C LEU A 29 -6.24 18.01 10.83
N GLN A 30 -6.88 18.21 11.99
CA GLN A 30 -8.30 18.50 12.04
C GLN A 30 -8.65 19.79 11.29
N ARG A 31 -7.82 20.83 11.39
CA ARG A 31 -8.04 22.10 10.69
C ARG A 31 -7.97 21.93 9.17
N GLU A 32 -7.04 21.12 8.66
CA GLU A 32 -6.95 20.78 7.24
C GLU A 32 -8.20 20.00 6.78
N LEU A 33 -8.63 19.01 7.55
CA LEU A 33 -9.83 18.21 7.28
C LEU A 33 -11.15 18.96 7.44
N THR A 34 -11.21 20.09 8.13
CA THR A 34 -12.46 20.86 8.34
C THR A 34 -12.50 22.15 7.53
N GLY A 35 -11.46 22.44 6.75
CA GLY A 35 -11.43 23.59 5.86
C GLY A 35 -12.58 23.59 4.84
N PRO A 36 -12.95 24.75 4.29
CA PRO A 36 -14.13 24.91 3.42
C PRO A 36 -14.11 24.10 2.11
N GLY A 37 -13.02 23.38 1.80
CA GLY A 37 -12.91 22.40 0.71
C GLY A 37 -13.19 20.94 1.11
N SER A 38 -13.44 20.66 2.40
CA SER A 38 -13.74 19.30 2.93
C SER A 38 -15.23 19.04 3.12
N ARG A 39 -16.09 19.87 2.52
CA ARG A 39 -17.37 19.32 2.07
C ARG A 39 -16.97 18.25 1.07
N ALA A 40 -17.00 17.00 1.51
CA ALA A 40 -17.05 15.85 0.65
C ALA A 40 -18.09 16.19 -0.42
N THR A 41 -17.62 16.71 -1.55
CA THR A 41 -18.33 16.52 -2.78
C THR A 41 -18.55 15.03 -2.78
N SER A 42 -19.82 14.65 -2.75
CA SER A 42 -20.25 13.28 -2.90
C SER A 42 -19.61 12.78 -4.19
N HIS A 43 -18.39 12.25 -4.11
CA HIS A 43 -17.66 11.69 -5.24
C HIS A 43 -18.39 10.47 -5.81
N PHE A 44 -19.44 10.00 -5.10
CA PHE A 44 -20.44 9.07 -5.62
C PHE A 44 -21.33 9.63 -6.75
N ALA A 45 -21.18 10.90 -7.16
CA ALA A 45 -21.84 11.40 -8.37
C ALA A 45 -21.11 11.05 -9.68
N ASN A 46 -19.91 10.46 -9.60
CA ASN A 46 -19.16 9.95 -10.75
C ASN A 46 -18.60 8.57 -10.39
N GLU A 47 -19.45 7.54 -10.43
CA GLU A 47 -18.95 6.18 -10.58
C GLU A 47 -18.18 6.15 -11.92
N PRO A 48 -16.86 5.89 -11.93
CA PRO A 48 -16.14 5.73 -13.18
C PRO A 48 -16.80 4.59 -13.94
N VAL A 49 -17.07 4.79 -15.23
CA VAL A 49 -17.52 3.69 -16.09
C VAL A 49 -16.45 2.60 -15.98
N GLU A 50 -16.80 1.48 -15.35
CA GLU A 50 -15.92 0.31 -15.27
C GLU A 50 -15.51 -0.06 -16.70
N PRO A 51 -14.20 -0.25 -16.97
CA PRO A 51 -13.76 -0.74 -18.26
C PRO A 51 -14.47 -2.05 -18.57
N ASP A 52 -14.85 -2.25 -19.83
CA ASP A 52 -15.40 -3.53 -20.25
C ASP A 52 -14.31 -4.63 -20.16
N TYR A 53 -14.34 -5.41 -19.08
CA TYR A 53 -13.41 -6.50 -18.84
C TYR A 53 -13.68 -7.73 -19.73
N SER A 54 -14.80 -7.77 -20.46
CA SER A 54 -15.11 -8.88 -21.37
C SER A 54 -14.03 -9.10 -22.42
N ALA A 55 -13.44 -8.02 -22.95
CA ALA A 55 -12.35 -8.09 -23.91
C ALA A 55 -11.06 -8.74 -23.35
N TYR A 56 -10.83 -8.63 -22.04
CA TYR A 56 -9.73 -9.31 -21.37
C TYR A 56 -10.05 -10.79 -21.16
N VAL A 57 -11.31 -11.11 -20.85
CA VAL A 57 -11.76 -12.51 -20.74
C VAL A 57 -11.52 -13.24 -22.05
N ASP A 58 -11.92 -12.68 -23.19
CA ASP A 58 -11.69 -13.31 -24.50
C ASP A 58 -10.19 -13.47 -24.83
N LYS A 59 -9.37 -12.48 -24.46
CA LYS A 59 -7.91 -12.51 -24.75
C LYS A 59 -7.15 -13.57 -23.97
N TYR A 60 -7.61 -13.89 -22.76
CA TYR A 60 -6.97 -14.84 -21.85
C TYR A 60 -7.80 -16.11 -21.67
N ALA A 61 -8.86 -16.31 -22.47
CA ALA A 61 -9.67 -17.52 -22.43
C ALA A 61 -8.82 -18.76 -22.70
N ASP A 62 -7.96 -18.69 -23.72
CA ASP A 62 -7.05 -19.78 -24.09
C ASP A 62 -6.03 -20.11 -22.97
N ASP A 63 -5.57 -19.09 -22.21
CA ASP A 63 -4.61 -19.27 -21.11
C ASP A 63 -5.28 -19.86 -19.84
N LEU A 64 -6.58 -19.60 -19.63
CA LEU A 64 -7.34 -20.13 -18.49
C LEU A 64 -7.68 -21.60 -18.62
N ASP A 65 -7.92 -22.07 -19.86
CA ASP A 65 -8.17 -23.49 -20.13
C ASP A 65 -6.90 -24.35 -19.88
N GLU A 66 -5.69 -23.78 -19.98
CA GLU A 66 -4.43 -24.48 -19.67
C GLU A 66 -4.12 -24.57 -18.16
N ASP A 67 -4.61 -23.64 -17.33
CA ASP A 67 -4.35 -23.59 -15.87
C ASP A 67 -5.26 -24.54 -15.05
N ASP A 68 -6.43 -24.93 -15.56
CA ASP A 68 -7.32 -25.91 -14.90
C ASP A 68 -6.75 -27.35 -14.94
N ASP A 69 -5.87 -27.63 -15.90
CA ASP A 69 -5.19 -28.92 -16.04
C ASP A 69 -3.99 -29.09 -15.06
N GLU A 70 -3.47 -28.00 -14.48
CA GLU A 70 -2.27 -28.02 -13.63
C GLU A 70 -2.56 -28.16 -12.12
N VAL A 71 -3.80 -28.01 -11.67
CA VAL A 71 -4.14 -28.11 -10.23
C VAL A 71 -4.24 -29.56 -9.73
N ASP A 72 -4.53 -30.53 -10.61
CA ASP A 72 -4.68 -31.94 -10.22
C ASP A 72 -3.34 -32.67 -10.08
N THR A 73 -2.30 -32.23 -10.80
CA THR A 73 -0.98 -32.92 -10.81
C THR A 73 -0.08 -32.52 -9.64
N ARG A 74 -0.35 -31.40 -8.95
CA ARG A 74 0.50 -30.85 -7.88
C ARG A 74 0.19 -31.41 -6.48
N ARG A 75 -0.78 -32.31 -6.34
CA ARG A 75 -1.22 -32.87 -5.05
C ARG A 75 -0.90 -34.36 -4.86
N ILE A 76 0.15 -34.89 -5.48
CA ILE A 76 0.66 -36.23 -5.13
C ILE A 76 2.19 -36.21 -5.14
N GLY A 77 2.78 -36.25 -3.95
CA GLY A 77 4.22 -36.30 -3.71
C GLY A 77 4.55 -36.20 -2.23
#